data_AF-N1PGK0-F1
#
_entry.id   AF-N1PGK0-F1
#
_cell.length_a   1.000
_cell.length_b   1.000
_cell.length_c   1.000
_cell.angle_alpha   90.00
_cell.angle_beta   90.00
_cell.angle_gamma   90.00
#
_symmetry.space_group_name_H-M   'P 1'
#
loop_
_entity.id
_entity.type
_entity.pdbx_description
1 polymer ?
#
loop_
_entity_poly.entity_id
_entity_poly.type
_entity_poly.pdbx_seq_one_letter_code
_entity_poly.pdbx_strand_id
1 'polypeptide(L)'
;MCNTNVAIATWSQGGLDAQWATTYWPSTREKVTDVIAFSPDYKGTTSSSLLTDLGILLPQSYYQQAYYSSFIRALRANGGDSAYVPTTTVYSTFFDLVVQPQSGDSASAFFPDARGVMGILYNPIGDALLVDALTHDGPGQMNRISEGFCGNYLTEGLNLADLQLTENTLVVAALSLLLGGESTTQESPVRGYAYASLF
;
A
#
# COMPACT_ATOMS: atom_id res chain seq x y z
N MET A 1 -18.45 -19.21 -18.65
CA MET A 1 -17.54 -18.54 -17.70
C MET A 1 -17.58 -17.07 -18.03
N CYS A 2 -17.98 -16.21 -17.08
CA CYS A 2 -17.95 -14.76 -17.31
C CYS A 2 -16.50 -14.30 -17.30
N ASN A 3 -16.01 -13.84 -18.44
CA ASN A 3 -14.67 -13.26 -18.59
C ASN A 3 -14.72 -11.80 -18.14
N THR A 4 -14.91 -11.59 -16.84
CA THR A 4 -15.06 -10.25 -16.25
C THR A 4 -13.75 -9.84 -15.61
N ASN A 5 -13.34 -8.60 -15.86
CA ASN A 5 -12.20 -7.99 -15.17
C ASN A 5 -12.57 -7.65 -13.72
N VAL A 6 -11.56 -7.45 -12.87
CA VAL A 6 -11.71 -7.27 -11.43
C VAL A 6 -10.99 -6.02 -10.93
N ALA A 7 -11.50 -5.39 -9.87
CA ALA A 7 -10.77 -4.40 -9.09
C ALA A 7 -10.15 -5.08 -7.86
N ILE A 8 -9.01 -4.56 -7.40
CA ILE A 8 -8.28 -5.06 -6.23
C ILE A 8 -8.24 -3.98 -5.16
N ALA A 9 -8.67 -4.30 -3.95
CA ALA A 9 -8.44 -3.46 -2.77
C ALA A 9 -7.34 -4.09 -1.90
N THR A 10 -6.36 -3.30 -1.49
CA THR A 10 -5.20 -3.78 -0.73
C THR A 10 -4.95 -2.92 0.50
N TRP A 11 -4.29 -3.49 1.51
CA TRP A 11 -3.88 -2.77 2.71
C TRP A 11 -2.46 -3.17 3.10
N SER A 12 -1.63 -2.18 3.49
CA SER A 12 -0.23 -2.39 3.91
C SER A 12 0.54 -3.21 2.85
N GLN A 13 1.19 -4.32 3.25
CA GLN A 13 1.91 -5.23 2.35
C GLN A 13 1.10 -5.67 1.12
N GLY A 14 -0.23 -5.73 1.19
CA GLY A 14 -1.05 -6.11 0.04
C GLY A 14 -0.81 -5.23 -1.19
N GLY A 15 -0.40 -3.97 -0.99
CA GLY A 15 0.00 -3.08 -2.10
C GLY A 15 1.26 -3.61 -2.80
N LEU A 16 2.29 -3.99 -2.03
CA LEU A 16 3.49 -4.64 -2.57
C LEU A 16 3.16 -5.93 -3.30
N ASP A 17 2.25 -6.75 -2.78
CA ASP A 17 1.84 -8.00 -3.42
C ASP A 17 1.20 -7.76 -4.78
N ALA A 18 0.25 -6.81 -4.86
CA ALA A 18 -0.40 -6.44 -6.11
C ALA A 18 0.57 -5.81 -7.12
N GLN A 19 1.45 -4.93 -6.67
CA GLN A 19 2.43 -4.28 -7.54
C GLN A 19 3.49 -5.27 -8.03
N TRP A 20 3.93 -6.21 -7.18
CA TRP A 20 4.82 -7.30 -7.58
C TRP A 20 4.17 -8.19 -8.65
N ALA A 21 2.89 -8.56 -8.46
CA ALA A 21 2.14 -9.35 -9.41
C ALA A 21 2.02 -8.65 -10.77
N THR A 22 1.65 -7.37 -10.79
CA THR A 22 1.52 -6.61 -12.05
C THR A 22 2.87 -6.33 -12.71
N THR A 23 3.95 -6.23 -11.95
CA THR A 23 5.32 -6.06 -12.47
C THR A 23 5.79 -7.32 -13.20
N TYR A 24 5.69 -8.49 -12.59
CA TYR A 24 6.31 -9.73 -13.10
C TYR A 24 5.37 -10.70 -13.81
N TRP A 25 4.05 -10.51 -13.71
CA TRP A 25 3.06 -11.26 -14.49
C TRP A 25 2.22 -10.31 -15.36
N PRO A 26 2.72 -9.92 -16.54
CA PRO A 26 2.02 -8.96 -17.41
C PRO A 26 0.60 -9.35 -17.78
N SER A 27 0.29 -10.65 -17.82
CA SER A 27 -1.06 -11.17 -18.09
C SER A 27 -2.12 -10.71 -17.08
N THR A 28 -1.71 -10.25 -15.89
CA THR A 28 -2.64 -9.72 -14.88
C THR A 28 -3.16 -8.33 -15.25
N ARG A 29 -2.39 -7.53 -16.01
CA ARG A 29 -2.69 -6.13 -16.32
C ARG A 29 -3.97 -5.97 -17.14
N GLU A 30 -4.27 -6.92 -18.02
CA GLU A 30 -5.49 -6.91 -18.85
C GLU A 30 -6.75 -7.34 -18.07
N LYS A 31 -6.58 -7.88 -16.87
CA LYS A 31 -7.65 -8.43 -16.03
C LYS A 31 -7.97 -7.55 -14.82
N VAL A 32 -7.07 -6.64 -14.47
CA VAL A 32 -7.24 -5.72 -13.35
C VAL A 32 -7.69 -4.36 -13.89
N THR A 33 -8.87 -3.92 -13.48
CA THR A 33 -9.38 -2.59 -13.87
C THR A 33 -8.76 -1.50 -13.00
N ASP A 34 -8.66 -1.75 -11.70
CA ASP A 34 -8.24 -0.77 -10.70
C ASP A 34 -7.55 -1.45 -9.51
N VAL A 35 -6.59 -0.76 -8.91
CA VAL A 35 -6.01 -1.10 -7.60
C VAL A 35 -6.28 0.05 -6.65
N ILE A 36 -6.95 -0.20 -5.54
CA ILE A 36 -7.15 0.76 -4.45
C ILE A 36 -6.29 0.29 -3.29
N ALA A 37 -5.26 1.06 -2.95
CA ALA A 37 -4.25 0.67 -1.98
C ALA A 37 -4.29 1.59 -0.75
N PHE A 38 -4.61 1.01 0.40
CA PHE A 38 -4.68 1.70 1.69
C PHE A 38 -3.37 1.52 2.46
N SER A 39 -2.71 2.63 2.81
CA SER A 39 -1.38 2.66 3.44
C SER A 39 -0.37 1.68 2.80
N PRO A 40 -0.20 1.67 1.45
CA PRO A 40 0.78 0.80 0.83
C PRO A 40 2.20 1.28 1.13
N ASP A 41 3.13 0.34 1.18
CA ASP A 41 4.54 0.59 1.47
C ASP A 41 5.43 0.27 0.25
N TYR A 42 5.14 0.88 -0.90
CA TYR A 42 5.86 0.62 -2.16
C TYR A 42 7.38 0.92 -2.09
N LYS A 43 7.80 1.74 -1.14
CA LYS A 43 9.22 2.03 -0.86
C LYS A 43 9.71 1.32 0.41
N GLY A 44 8.90 0.43 0.99
CA GLY A 44 9.10 -0.18 2.30
C GLY A 44 8.97 0.83 3.44
N THR A 45 9.50 0.48 4.62
CA THR A 45 9.52 1.37 5.78
C THR A 45 10.87 1.44 6.49
N THR A 46 11.17 2.62 7.04
CA THR A 46 12.29 2.85 7.96
C THR A 46 11.95 2.57 9.43
N SER A 47 10.67 2.44 9.79
CA SER A 47 10.23 2.20 11.18
C SER A 47 10.42 0.75 11.66
N SER A 48 10.93 -0.12 10.78
CA SER A 48 11.10 -1.56 11.03
C SER A 48 12.26 -1.93 11.97
N SER A 49 12.81 -1.00 12.77
CA SER A 49 13.97 -1.30 13.63
C SER A 49 13.59 -1.68 15.07
N LEU A 50 12.42 -1.24 15.56
CA LEU A 50 12.08 -1.36 16.99
C LEU A 50 11.95 -2.83 17.46
N LEU A 51 11.43 -3.72 16.61
CA LEU A 51 11.24 -5.14 16.98
C LEU A 51 12.51 -5.98 16.82
N THR A 52 13.35 -5.67 15.84
CA THR A 52 14.65 -6.32 15.66
C THR A 52 15.63 -5.99 16.79
N ASP A 53 15.59 -4.77 17.33
CA ASP A 53 16.45 -4.35 18.45
C ASP A 53 16.14 -5.10 19.75
N LEU A 54 14.94 -5.66 19.86
CA LEU A 54 14.51 -6.51 20.98
C LEU A 54 14.89 -8.00 20.80
N GLY A 55 15.61 -8.35 19.72
CA GLY A 55 16.05 -9.72 19.44
C GLY A 55 14.93 -10.70 19.08
N ILE A 56 13.77 -10.17 18.67
CA ILE A 56 12.63 -10.98 18.24
C ILE A 56 12.91 -11.54 16.85
N LEU A 57 12.72 -12.85 16.66
CA LEU A 57 12.77 -13.46 15.33
C LEU A 57 11.50 -13.09 14.56
N LEU A 58 11.67 -12.59 13.34
CA LEU A 58 10.57 -12.01 12.56
C LEU A 58 10.37 -12.81 11.25
N PRO A 59 9.17 -12.80 10.66
CA PRO A 59 8.92 -13.48 9.40
C PRO A 59 9.67 -12.81 8.24
N GLN A 60 9.86 -13.55 7.14
CA GLN A 60 10.52 -13.05 5.92
C GLN A 60 9.92 -11.75 5.39
N SER A 61 8.59 -11.64 5.42
CA SER A 61 7.85 -10.46 4.97
C SER A 61 8.20 -9.19 5.74
N TYR A 62 8.64 -9.29 6.99
CA TYR A 62 9.10 -8.15 7.78
C TYR A 62 10.38 -7.55 7.18
N TYR A 63 11.37 -8.40 6.93
CA TYR A 63 12.65 -7.98 6.36
C TYR A 63 12.50 -7.50 4.91
N GLN A 64 11.59 -8.10 4.15
CA GLN A 64 11.28 -7.69 2.77
C GLN A 64 10.63 -6.31 2.70
N GLN A 65 9.84 -5.89 3.69
CA GLN A 65 9.23 -4.55 3.77
C GLN A 65 10.18 -3.47 4.28
N ALA A 66 11.42 -3.80 4.68
CA ALA A 66 12.39 -2.78 5.08
C ALA A 66 12.76 -1.87 3.90
N TYR A 67 12.89 -0.56 4.13
CA TYR A 67 13.09 0.46 3.08
C TYR A 67 14.28 0.15 2.13
N TYR A 68 15.34 -0.46 2.66
CA TYR A 68 16.55 -0.80 1.91
C TYR A 68 16.67 -2.28 1.55
N SER A 69 15.59 -3.06 1.66
CA SER A 69 15.59 -4.49 1.37
C SER A 69 15.91 -4.79 -0.09
N SER A 70 16.40 -6.00 -0.35
CA SER A 70 16.67 -6.48 -1.71
C SER A 70 15.37 -6.61 -2.50
N PHE A 71 14.29 -7.01 -1.85
CA PHE A 71 12.94 -7.10 -2.40
C PHE A 71 12.42 -5.75 -2.89
N ILE A 72 12.45 -4.71 -2.05
CA ILE A 72 11.98 -3.37 -2.45
C ILE A 72 12.84 -2.83 -3.60
N ARG A 73 14.16 -3.00 -3.55
CA ARG A 73 15.04 -2.59 -4.64
C ARG A 73 14.73 -3.34 -5.94
N ALA A 74 14.46 -4.64 -5.87
CA ALA A 74 14.11 -5.44 -7.04
C ALA A 74 12.75 -5.04 -7.63
N LEU A 75 11.72 -4.86 -6.79
CA LEU A 75 10.40 -4.42 -7.23
C LEU A 75 10.47 -3.06 -7.94
N ARG A 76 11.22 -2.13 -7.35
CA ARG A 76 11.35 -0.78 -7.88
C ARG A 76 12.27 -0.69 -9.09
N ALA A 77 13.09 -1.71 -9.32
CA ALA A 77 13.81 -1.85 -10.59
C ALA A 77 12.83 -2.24 -11.71
N ASN A 78 13.28 -2.12 -12.96
CA ASN A 78 12.51 -2.56 -14.14
C ASN A 78 11.10 -1.93 -14.26
N GLY A 79 10.93 -0.69 -13.77
CA GLY A 79 9.70 0.08 -13.93
C GLY A 79 8.54 -0.33 -13.02
N GLY A 80 8.79 -1.15 -11.99
CA GLY A 80 7.82 -1.46 -10.94
C GLY A 80 7.75 -0.39 -9.83
N ASP A 81 8.55 0.68 -9.92
CA ASP A 81 8.42 1.92 -9.15
C ASP A 81 7.32 2.86 -9.69
N SER A 82 6.63 2.43 -10.75
CA SER A 82 5.46 3.10 -11.31
C SER A 82 4.40 2.06 -11.64
N ALA A 83 3.13 2.45 -11.59
CA ALA A 83 2.07 1.50 -11.77
C ALA A 83 1.87 1.05 -13.21
N TYR A 84 1.33 -0.17 -13.32
CA TYR A 84 1.00 -0.82 -14.58
C TYR A 84 -0.49 -0.82 -14.91
N VAL A 85 -1.34 -0.51 -13.92
CA VAL A 85 -2.80 -0.45 -14.02
C VAL A 85 -3.27 0.81 -13.30
N PRO A 86 -4.52 1.27 -13.52
CA PRO A 86 -5.11 2.33 -12.72
C PRO A 86 -4.97 2.02 -11.22
N THR A 87 -4.25 2.86 -10.48
CA THR A 87 -4.01 2.67 -9.05
C THR A 87 -4.27 3.95 -8.29
N THR A 88 -5.00 3.80 -7.20
CA THR A 88 -5.38 4.84 -6.28
C THR A 88 -4.76 4.54 -4.93
N THR A 89 -3.90 5.43 -4.42
CA THR A 89 -3.28 5.26 -3.09
C THR A 89 -3.93 6.15 -2.05
N VAL A 90 -4.34 5.58 -0.93
CA VAL A 90 -4.91 6.29 0.23
C VAL A 90 -3.96 6.12 1.41
N TYR A 91 -3.40 7.21 1.95
CA TYR A 91 -2.47 7.13 3.09
C TYR A 91 -2.51 8.38 3.97
N SER A 92 -1.99 8.25 5.20
CA SER A 92 -1.96 9.29 6.22
C SER A 92 -0.55 9.73 6.54
N THR A 93 -0.32 11.05 6.54
CA THR A 93 0.97 11.65 6.91
C THR A 93 1.23 11.66 8.42
N PHE A 94 0.17 11.69 9.24
CA PHE A 94 0.28 11.94 10.68
C PHE A 94 0.07 10.71 11.56
N PHE A 95 -0.63 9.68 11.09
CA PHE A 95 -1.00 8.49 11.90
C PHE A 95 -0.36 7.19 11.48
N ASP A 96 0.30 7.15 10.33
CA ASP A 96 0.92 5.91 9.89
C ASP A 96 2.21 5.67 10.70
N LEU A 97 2.10 4.94 11.80
CA LEU A 97 3.24 4.67 12.69
C LEU A 97 4.11 3.51 12.20
N VAL A 98 3.60 2.74 11.22
CA VAL A 98 4.23 1.50 10.73
C VAL A 98 4.98 1.76 9.44
N VAL A 99 4.35 2.46 8.48
CA VAL A 99 4.97 2.83 7.22
C VAL A 99 5.49 4.24 7.34
N GLN A 100 6.78 4.41 7.12
CA GLN A 100 7.49 5.69 7.15
C GLN A 100 8.65 5.67 6.15
N PRO A 101 8.95 6.79 5.46
CA PRO A 101 8.22 8.07 5.51
C PRO A 101 6.85 7.98 4.82
N GLN A 102 5.86 8.76 5.25
CA GLN A 102 4.52 8.86 4.62
C GLN A 102 4.11 10.30 4.27
N SER A 103 5.07 11.21 4.12
CA SER A 103 4.83 12.60 3.73
C SER A 103 5.73 13.07 2.58
N GLY A 104 5.24 14.03 1.80
CA GLY A 104 5.92 14.55 0.61
C GLY A 104 6.18 13.52 -0.49
N ASP A 105 6.98 13.88 -1.48
CA ASP A 105 7.33 13.01 -2.62
C ASP A 105 8.15 11.77 -2.20
N SER A 106 8.74 11.81 -1.01
CA SER A 106 9.46 10.69 -0.42
C SER A 106 8.55 9.66 0.24
N ALA A 107 7.26 9.95 0.45
CA ALA A 107 6.30 9.03 1.07
C ALA A 107 6.33 7.65 0.41
N SER A 108 6.26 6.59 1.21
CA SER A 108 6.34 5.21 0.72
C SER A 108 5.13 4.86 -0.15
N ALA A 109 3.96 5.35 0.25
CA ALA A 109 2.74 5.24 -0.52
C ALA A 109 2.68 6.17 -1.74
N PHE A 110 3.53 7.20 -1.82
CA PHE A 110 3.60 8.05 -3.01
C PHE A 110 4.22 7.27 -4.16
N PHE A 111 3.38 6.99 -5.16
CA PHE A 111 3.72 6.15 -6.29
C PHE A 111 3.83 6.97 -7.57
N PRO A 112 5.06 7.18 -8.11
CA PRO A 112 5.27 7.94 -9.33
C PRO A 112 4.48 7.39 -10.51
N ASP A 113 3.96 8.28 -11.34
CA ASP A 113 3.12 7.92 -12.48
C ASP A 113 3.77 8.25 -13.81
N ALA A 114 4.70 7.41 -14.24
CA ALA A 114 5.29 7.54 -15.57
C ALA A 114 4.30 7.17 -16.70
N ARG A 115 3.16 6.56 -16.36
CA ARG A 115 2.23 5.95 -17.33
C ARG A 115 0.84 6.61 -17.36
N GLY A 116 0.61 7.65 -16.56
CA GLY A 116 -0.63 8.41 -16.54
C GLY A 116 -1.84 7.65 -15.95
N VAL A 117 -1.60 6.63 -15.13
CA VAL A 117 -2.62 5.75 -14.55
C VAL A 117 -2.81 5.92 -13.04
N MET A 118 -2.10 6.85 -12.38
CA MET A 118 -2.17 7.05 -10.92
C MET A 118 -3.12 8.16 -10.48
N GLY A 119 -3.94 7.81 -9.49
CA GLY A 119 -4.59 8.75 -8.59
C GLY A 119 -3.94 8.71 -7.21
N ILE A 120 -3.64 9.87 -6.64
CA ILE A 120 -3.17 9.97 -5.25
C ILE A 120 -4.26 10.61 -4.42
N LEU A 121 -4.71 9.90 -3.38
CA LEU A 121 -5.65 10.38 -2.39
C LEU A 121 -4.89 10.53 -1.08
N TYR A 122 -4.14 11.62 -1.00
CA TYR A 122 -3.56 12.01 0.27
C TYR A 122 -4.66 12.66 1.12
N ASN A 123 -4.85 12.19 2.35
CA ASN A 123 -5.80 12.74 3.31
C ASN A 123 -7.30 12.37 3.08
N PRO A 124 -8.14 12.40 4.14
CA PRO A 124 -9.58 12.19 4.10
C PRO A 124 -10.30 12.78 2.87
N ILE A 125 -9.94 13.97 2.41
CA ILE A 125 -10.51 14.64 1.24
C ILE A 125 -10.33 13.80 -0.02
N GLY A 126 -9.19 13.13 -0.18
CA GLY A 126 -8.98 12.21 -1.28
C GLY A 126 -9.93 11.02 -1.21
N ASP A 127 -10.09 10.44 -0.03
CA ASP A 127 -11.04 9.34 0.17
C ASP A 127 -12.50 9.79 -0.08
N ALA A 128 -12.88 10.99 0.35
CA ALA A 128 -14.17 11.58 0.02
C ALA A 128 -14.35 11.80 -1.48
N LEU A 129 -13.31 12.25 -2.20
CA LEU A 129 -13.33 12.37 -3.65
C LEU A 129 -13.47 11.00 -4.34
N LEU A 130 -12.90 9.94 -3.77
CA LEU A 130 -13.07 8.57 -4.26
C LEU A 130 -14.49 8.06 -4.03
N VAL A 131 -15.00 8.18 -2.82
CA VAL A 131 -16.39 7.81 -2.50
C VAL A 131 -17.35 8.58 -3.39
N ASP A 132 -17.13 9.88 -3.56
CA ASP A 132 -17.91 10.74 -4.45
C ASP A 132 -17.84 10.27 -5.91
N ALA A 133 -16.65 9.96 -6.43
CA ALA A 133 -16.45 9.42 -7.78
C ALA A 133 -17.08 8.03 -7.99
N LEU A 134 -17.11 7.20 -6.95
CA LEU A 134 -17.70 5.85 -7.01
C LEU A 134 -19.22 5.87 -6.87
N THR A 135 -19.80 6.96 -6.36
CA THR A 135 -21.24 7.09 -6.08
C THR A 135 -21.96 8.05 -7.02
N HIS A 136 -21.23 8.80 -7.87
CA HIS A 136 -21.78 9.74 -8.83
C HIS A 136 -21.17 9.57 -10.22
N ASP A 137 -21.93 9.97 -11.24
CA ASP A 137 -21.42 10.03 -12.61
C ASP A 137 -20.38 11.16 -12.75
N GLY A 138 -19.19 10.81 -13.22
CA GLY A 138 -18.08 11.74 -13.46
C GLY A 138 -17.01 11.72 -12.36
N PRO A 139 -15.94 12.52 -12.51
CA PRO A 139 -14.85 12.53 -11.52
C PRO A 139 -15.36 13.05 -10.17
N GLY A 140 -14.64 12.69 -9.10
CA GLY A 140 -14.87 13.23 -7.76
C GLY A 140 -14.80 14.76 -7.79
N GLN A 141 -15.80 15.45 -7.25
CA GLN A 141 -15.85 16.91 -7.28
C GLN A 141 -15.81 17.50 -5.87
N MET A 142 -14.88 18.44 -5.68
CA MET A 142 -14.72 19.16 -4.41
C MET A 142 -15.97 19.93 -3.98
N ASN A 143 -16.83 20.35 -4.92
CA ASN A 143 -18.09 21.03 -4.63
C ASN A 143 -19.17 20.10 -4.02
N ARG A 144 -18.98 18.77 -4.09
CA ARG A 144 -19.85 17.76 -3.46
C ARG A 144 -19.33 17.33 -2.08
N ILE A 145 -18.16 17.83 -1.67
CA ILE A 145 -17.56 17.55 -0.37
C ILE A 145 -17.88 18.70 0.58
N SER A 146 -18.43 18.37 1.75
CA SER A 146 -18.75 19.33 2.81
C SER A 146 -17.51 20.09 3.30
N GLU A 147 -17.60 21.42 3.49
CA GLU A 147 -16.48 22.25 3.99
C GLU A 147 -15.97 21.83 5.39
N GLY A 148 -16.79 21.12 6.19
CA GLY A 148 -16.39 20.56 7.48
C GLY A 148 -15.46 19.34 7.39
N PHE A 149 -15.28 18.78 6.19
CA PHE A 149 -14.52 17.55 5.95
C PHE A 149 -13.00 17.74 6.13
N CYS A 150 -12.49 18.94 5.88
CA CYS A 150 -11.07 19.27 6.04
C CYS A 150 -10.55 19.16 7.49
N GLY A 151 -11.45 19.17 8.48
CA GLY A 151 -11.13 19.01 9.90
C GLY A 151 -11.37 17.59 10.43
N ASN A 152 -11.90 16.68 9.61
CA ASN A 152 -12.21 15.33 10.03
C ASN A 152 -10.95 14.47 10.06
N TYR A 153 -10.73 13.82 11.20
CA TYR A 153 -9.63 12.87 11.41
C TYR A 153 -9.91 11.48 10.82
N LEU A 154 -11.17 11.17 10.53
CA LEU A 154 -11.65 9.91 9.98
C LEU A 154 -12.55 10.18 8.76
N THR A 155 -12.55 9.26 7.80
CA THR A 155 -13.52 9.24 6.70
C THR A 155 -14.96 9.21 7.25
N GLU A 156 -15.87 9.88 6.56
CA GLU A 156 -17.30 9.81 6.85
C GLU A 156 -17.82 8.37 6.81
N GLY A 157 -18.44 7.93 7.91
CA GLY A 157 -18.89 6.54 8.11
C GLY A 157 -17.98 5.72 9.03
N LEU A 158 -16.75 6.20 9.30
CA LEU A 158 -15.89 5.65 10.35
C LEU A 158 -16.01 6.46 11.64
N ASN A 159 -16.07 5.77 12.78
CA ASN A 159 -16.11 6.37 14.10
C ASN A 159 -14.88 5.96 14.94
N LEU A 160 -14.77 6.49 16.17
CA LEU A 160 -13.64 6.20 17.05
C LEU A 160 -13.56 4.71 17.46
N ALA A 161 -14.67 3.96 17.44
CA ALA A 161 -14.64 2.52 17.65
C ALA A 161 -14.04 1.79 16.43
N ASP A 162 -14.29 2.27 15.21
CA ASP A 162 -13.63 1.74 14.01
C ASP A 162 -12.13 2.05 13.99
N LEU A 163 -11.75 3.24 14.46
CA LEU A 163 -10.34 3.58 14.70
C LEU A 163 -9.71 2.67 15.75
N GLN A 164 -10.38 2.45 16.90
CA GLN A 164 -9.90 1.54 17.95
C GLN A 164 -9.80 0.08 17.46
N LEU A 165 -10.75 -0.38 16.64
CA LEU A 165 -10.70 -1.70 16.02
C LEU A 165 -9.52 -1.80 15.04
N THR A 166 -9.25 -0.74 14.29
CA THR A 166 -8.08 -0.63 13.41
C THR A 166 -6.78 -0.62 14.23
N GLU A 167 -6.69 0.12 15.33
CA GLU A 167 -5.52 0.08 16.23
C GLU A 167 -5.34 -1.30 16.88
N ASN A 168 -6.44 -1.99 17.22
CA ASN A 168 -6.37 -3.35 17.73
C ASN A 168 -5.82 -4.34 16.69
N THR A 169 -5.87 -4.04 15.38
CA THR A 169 -5.18 -4.86 14.38
C THR A 169 -3.67 -4.81 14.53
N LEU A 170 -3.09 -3.70 15.01
CA LEU A 170 -1.66 -3.64 15.33
C LEU A 170 -1.31 -4.58 16.47
N VAL A 171 -2.19 -4.72 17.46
CA VAL A 171 -2.02 -5.69 18.56
C VAL A 171 -2.10 -7.12 18.05
N VAL A 172 -3.07 -7.43 17.18
CA VAL A 172 -3.18 -8.75 16.54
C VAL A 172 -1.99 -9.04 15.64
N ALA A 173 -1.48 -8.05 14.89
CA ALA A 173 -0.29 -8.18 14.06
C ALA A 173 0.96 -8.43 14.92
N ALA A 174 1.16 -7.66 15.99
CA ALA A 174 2.25 -7.87 16.93
C ALA A 174 2.20 -9.25 17.59
N LEU A 175 1.01 -9.69 18.02
CA LEU A 175 0.80 -11.04 18.55
C LEU A 175 1.07 -12.12 17.49
N SER A 176 0.68 -11.89 16.24
CA SER A 176 0.94 -12.83 15.14
C SER A 176 2.43 -12.93 14.81
N LEU A 177 3.17 -11.83 14.92
CA LEU A 177 4.63 -11.82 14.79
C LEU A 177 5.32 -12.60 15.93
N LEU A 178 4.77 -12.54 17.15
CA LEU A 178 5.31 -13.25 18.32
C LEU A 178 4.92 -14.74 18.36
N LEU A 179 3.72 -15.09 17.89
CA LEU A 179 3.14 -16.42 18.04
C LEU A 179 3.18 -17.26 16.74
N GLY A 180 3.48 -16.63 15.60
CA GLY A 180 3.29 -17.22 14.29
C GLY A 180 4.58 -17.59 13.54
N GLY A 181 4.53 -18.74 12.86
CA GLY A 181 5.25 -19.02 11.62
C GLY A 181 6.74 -19.36 11.72
N GLU A 182 7.34 -19.54 10.54
CA GLU A 182 8.79 -19.66 10.37
C GLU A 182 9.43 -18.27 10.47
N SER A 183 10.24 -18.08 11.49
CA SER A 183 10.96 -16.83 11.72
C SER A 183 12.39 -16.93 11.18
N THR A 184 12.95 -15.78 10.79
CA THR A 184 14.30 -15.64 10.24
C THR A 184 15.02 -14.48 10.93
N THR A 185 16.32 -14.35 10.70
CA THR A 185 17.13 -13.20 11.11
C THR A 185 17.47 -12.26 9.94
N GLN A 186 17.15 -12.69 8.72
CA GLN A 186 17.50 -11.97 7.49
C GLN A 186 16.52 -12.26 6.35
N GLU A 187 16.51 -11.35 5.39
CA GLU A 187 15.79 -11.48 4.12
C GLU A 187 16.31 -12.65 3.28
N SER A 188 15.39 -13.38 2.66
CA SER A 188 15.69 -14.42 1.67
C SER A 188 16.12 -13.80 0.32
N PRO A 189 16.92 -14.52 -0.49
CA PRO A 189 17.25 -14.09 -1.83
C PRO A 189 16.00 -13.85 -2.69
N VAL A 190 15.99 -12.76 -3.46
CA VAL A 190 14.92 -12.48 -4.40
C VAL A 190 14.93 -13.52 -5.53
N ARG A 191 13.74 -13.86 -6.05
CA ARG A 191 13.60 -14.84 -7.14
C ARG A 191 14.33 -14.38 -8.40
N GLY A 192 14.95 -15.32 -9.11
CA GLY A 192 15.78 -15.04 -10.29
C GLY A 192 15.08 -14.26 -11.41
N TYR A 193 13.78 -14.46 -11.61
CA TYR A 193 13.01 -13.73 -12.63
C TYR A 193 12.98 -12.21 -12.37
N ALA A 194 13.18 -11.77 -11.13
CA ALA A 194 13.15 -10.35 -10.77
C ALA A 194 14.39 -9.59 -11.26
N TYR A 195 15.49 -10.31 -11.52
CA TYR A 195 16.75 -9.75 -12.01
C TYR A 195 16.91 -9.82 -13.52
N ALA A 196 16.07 -10.60 -14.21
CA ALA A 196 16.06 -10.64 -15.67
C ALA A 196 15.40 -9.35 -16.19
N SER A 197 16.14 -8.57 -16.97
CA SER A 197 15.57 -7.43 -17.71
C SER A 197 14.40 -7.95 -18.54
N LEU A 198 13.20 -7.45 -18.27
CA LEU A 198 12.04 -7.72 -19.12
C LEU A 198 12.37 -7.18 -20.52
N PHE A 199 12.43 -8.08 -21.50
CA PHE A 199 12.77 -7.80 -22.90
C PHE A 199 11.90 -6.69 -23.50
#